data_AF-A0A1I7KMD6-F1
#
_entry.id   AF-A0A1I7KMD6-F1
#
_cell.length_a   1.000
_cell.length_b   1.000
_cell.length_c   1.000
_cell.angle_alpha   90.00
_cell.angle_beta   90.00
_cell.angle_gamma   90.00
#
_symmetry.space_group_name_H-M   'P 1'
#
loop_
_entity.id
_entity.type
_entity.pdbx_description
1 polymer ?
#
loop_
_entity_poly.entity_id
_entity_poly.type
_entity_poly.pdbx_seq_one_letter_code
_entity_poly.pdbx_strand_id
1 'polypeptide(L)'
;MNEVSFYKDENLSYIFNYKLIPFEENGKDTGFMIRTIELYQLAKMKDSIKKFTKLTGFNFDNLIPSVEEIKLLIKRGRSVVSNYSKLPEKEEAELNSLVDILNNAQNGKIKNPNSYSISNRAWITDMHHAVERKKDSIKNEKSKLEKINGLYDLLYTVIEWLLSEKETGFRKELLETIPRKTGYLNALLSEMN
;
A
#
# COMPACT_ATOMS: atom_id res chain seq x y z
N MET A 1 -9.44 -11.53 -30.23
CA MET A 1 -7.98 -11.31 -30.16
C MET A 1 -7.76 -9.85 -30.44
N ASN A 2 -7.17 -9.08 -29.52
CA ASN A 2 -6.91 -7.67 -29.77
C ASN A 2 -5.70 -7.55 -30.70
N GLU A 3 -5.83 -6.81 -31.80
CA GLU A 3 -4.72 -6.54 -32.71
C GLU A 3 -3.63 -5.73 -32.01
N VAL A 4 -2.41 -6.26 -31.99
CA VAL A 4 -1.21 -5.54 -31.55
C VAL A 4 -0.71 -4.71 -32.72
N SER A 5 -0.67 -3.39 -32.55
CA SER A 5 -0.23 -2.47 -33.59
C SER A 5 1.29 -2.32 -33.54
N PHE A 6 1.98 -2.60 -34.64
CA PHE A 6 3.42 -2.44 -34.75
C PHE A 6 3.77 -1.10 -35.37
N TYR A 7 4.54 -0.30 -34.65
CA TYR A 7 5.05 0.99 -35.11
C TYR A 7 6.56 0.87 -35.38
N LYS A 8 7.06 1.67 -36.34
CA LYS A 8 8.51 1.73 -36.62
C LYS A 8 9.32 2.18 -35.41
N ASP A 9 8.71 2.98 -34.54
CA ASP A 9 9.25 3.33 -33.23
C ASP A 9 8.75 2.34 -32.19
N GLU A 10 9.68 1.68 -31.51
CA GLU A 10 9.40 0.67 -30.50
C GLU A 10 8.69 1.28 -29.27
N ASN A 11 9.02 2.51 -28.88
CA ASN A 11 8.35 3.20 -27.78
C ASN A 11 6.89 3.51 -28.12
N LEU A 12 6.61 3.87 -29.36
CA LEU A 12 5.23 4.03 -29.82
C LEU A 12 4.48 2.70 -29.77
N SER A 13 5.13 1.58 -30.10
CA SER A 13 4.53 0.26 -29.95
C SER A 13 4.17 -0.03 -28.50
N TYR A 14 5.01 0.31 -27.52
CA TYR A 14 4.64 0.16 -26.11
C TYR A 14 3.46 1.05 -25.69
N ILE A 15 3.47 2.33 -26.09
CA ILE A 15 2.43 3.30 -25.70
C ILE A 15 1.07 2.92 -26.30
N PHE A 16 1.02 2.63 -27.60
CA PHE A 16 -0.23 2.37 -28.30
C PHE A 16 -0.81 0.98 -28.02
N ASN A 17 0.01 0.04 -27.54
CA ASN A 17 -0.46 -1.27 -27.10
C ASN A 17 -0.68 -1.35 -25.58
N TYR A 18 -0.28 -0.32 -24.81
CA TYR A 18 -0.57 -0.27 -23.39
C TYR A 18 -2.07 -0.13 -23.16
N LYS A 19 -2.60 -0.97 -22.28
CA LYS A 19 -4.02 -1.03 -21.96
C LYS A 19 -4.20 -0.91 -20.46
N LEU A 20 -5.03 0.05 -20.07
CA LEU A 20 -5.51 0.15 -18.71
C LEU A 20 -6.52 -0.97 -18.49
N ILE A 21 -6.20 -1.87 -17.55
CA ILE A 21 -7.06 -2.99 -17.19
C ILE A 21 -7.81 -2.61 -15.92
N PRO A 22 -9.15 -2.56 -15.95
CA PRO A 22 -9.95 -2.27 -14.77
C PRO A 22 -9.73 -3.29 -13.66
N PHE A 23 -9.86 -2.85 -12.40
CA PHE A 23 -9.84 -3.75 -11.27
C PHE A 23 -11.17 -4.52 -11.14
N GLU A 24 -11.07 -5.84 -10.99
CA GLU A 24 -12.22 -6.76 -10.91
C GLU A 24 -12.45 -7.31 -9.48
N GLU A 25 -13.62 -7.88 -9.22
CA GLU A 25 -14.06 -8.26 -7.86
C GLU A 25 -13.13 -9.25 -7.15
N ASN A 26 -12.46 -10.13 -7.90
CA ASN A 26 -11.51 -11.13 -7.39
C ASN A 26 -10.05 -10.72 -7.60
N GLY A 27 -9.78 -9.43 -7.81
CA GLY A 27 -8.46 -8.90 -8.05
C GLY A 27 -7.48 -9.13 -6.88
N LYS A 28 -6.24 -9.49 -7.21
CA LYS A 28 -5.16 -9.66 -6.23
C LYS A 28 -4.73 -8.32 -5.62
N ASP A 29 -4.06 -8.38 -4.47
CA ASP A 29 -3.52 -7.20 -3.80
C ASP A 29 -2.64 -6.39 -4.75
N THR A 30 -1.77 -7.06 -5.52
CA THR A 30 -0.92 -6.42 -6.52
C THR A 30 -1.70 -5.69 -7.61
N GLY A 31 -2.84 -6.25 -8.05
CA GLY A 31 -3.71 -5.60 -9.03
C GLY A 31 -4.32 -4.31 -8.46
N PHE A 32 -4.74 -4.34 -7.19
CA PHE A 32 -5.20 -3.14 -6.49
C PHE A 32 -4.09 -2.08 -6.40
N MET A 33 -2.86 -2.49 -6.03
CA MET A 33 -1.73 -1.56 -5.89
C MET A 33 -1.39 -0.88 -7.22
N ILE A 34 -1.22 -1.67 -8.29
CA ILE A 34 -0.88 -1.17 -9.62
C ILE A 34 -1.97 -0.22 -10.11
N ARG A 35 -3.24 -0.67 -10.09
CA ARG A 35 -4.35 0.13 -10.62
C ARG A 35 -4.56 1.42 -9.85
N THR A 36 -4.36 1.42 -8.54
CA THR A 36 -4.45 2.63 -7.71
C THR A 36 -3.37 3.64 -8.07
N ILE A 37 -2.12 3.18 -8.26
CA ILE A 37 -1.01 4.04 -8.69
C ILE A 37 -1.27 4.59 -10.10
N GLU A 38 -1.70 3.74 -11.03
CA GLU A 38 -2.03 4.15 -12.40
C GLU A 38 -3.08 5.26 -12.39
N LEU A 39 -4.23 5.04 -11.72
CA LEU A 39 -5.30 6.03 -11.64
C LEU A 39 -4.83 7.34 -10.99
N TYR A 40 -3.99 7.27 -9.97
CA TYR A 40 -3.41 8.45 -9.35
C TYR A 40 -2.53 9.25 -10.32
N GLN A 41 -1.67 8.57 -11.09
CA GLN A 41 -0.85 9.24 -12.10
C GLN A 41 -1.70 9.85 -13.21
N LEU A 42 -2.73 9.14 -13.66
CA LEU A 42 -3.69 9.65 -14.65
C LEU A 42 -4.39 10.92 -14.13
N ALA A 43 -4.81 10.94 -12.86
CA ALA A 43 -5.40 12.11 -12.22
C ALA A 43 -4.43 13.31 -12.20
N LYS A 44 -3.14 13.08 -11.92
CA LYS A 44 -2.11 14.13 -11.97
C LYS A 44 -1.82 14.63 -13.38
N MET A 45 -1.92 13.74 -14.37
CA MET A 45 -1.61 14.03 -15.77
C MET A 45 -2.83 14.50 -16.57
N LYS A 46 -4.00 14.68 -15.93
CA LYS A 46 -5.29 14.90 -16.60
C LYS A 46 -5.27 15.98 -17.69
N ASP A 47 -4.62 17.12 -17.44
CA ASP A 47 -4.61 18.25 -18.37
C ASP A 47 -3.71 17.95 -19.58
N SER A 48 -2.58 17.29 -19.34
CA SER A 48 -1.68 16.80 -20.39
C SER A 48 -2.36 15.75 -21.27
N ILE A 49 -3.11 14.83 -20.66
CA ILE A 49 -3.86 13.78 -21.37
C ILE A 49 -4.97 14.42 -22.23
N LYS A 50 -5.76 15.34 -21.67
CA LYS A 50 -6.78 16.10 -22.42
C LYS A 50 -6.18 16.84 -23.62
N LYS A 51 -5.03 17.51 -23.42
CA LYS A 51 -4.33 18.22 -24.50
C LYS A 51 -3.82 17.25 -25.57
N PHE A 52 -3.24 16.12 -25.16
CA PHE A 52 -2.78 15.09 -26.08
C PHE A 52 -3.93 14.56 -26.94
N THR A 53 -5.04 14.14 -26.32
CA THR A 53 -6.24 13.67 -27.01
C THR A 53 -6.79 14.70 -27.99
N LYS A 54 -6.84 15.98 -27.61
CA LYS A 54 -7.28 17.06 -28.51
C LYS A 54 -6.37 17.21 -29.74
N LEU A 55 -5.06 17.00 -29.58
CA LEU A 55 -4.08 17.16 -30.66
C LEU A 55 -4.03 15.94 -31.59
N THR A 56 -4.17 14.73 -31.05
CA THR A 56 -3.94 13.49 -31.79
C THR A 56 -5.22 12.74 -32.17
N GLY A 57 -6.36 13.06 -31.54
CA GLY A 57 -7.58 12.27 -31.61
C GLY A 57 -7.49 10.93 -30.88
N PHE A 58 -6.36 10.62 -30.24
CA PHE A 58 -6.16 9.36 -29.55
C PHE A 58 -6.82 9.36 -28.16
N ASN A 59 -7.54 8.29 -27.86
CA ASN A 59 -8.16 8.05 -26.57
C ASN A 59 -7.62 6.75 -25.97
N PHE A 60 -7.32 6.79 -24.67
CA PHE A 60 -6.99 5.58 -23.91
C PHE A 60 -8.28 4.94 -23.42
N ASP A 61 -8.45 3.64 -23.69
CA ASP A 61 -9.53 2.85 -23.09
C ASP A 61 -9.33 2.78 -21.56
N ASN A 62 -10.43 2.79 -20.80
CA ASN A 62 -10.44 2.67 -19.33
C ASN A 62 -9.60 3.72 -18.58
N LEU A 63 -9.39 4.89 -19.21
CA LEU A 63 -8.74 6.06 -18.60
C LEU A 63 -9.49 6.55 -17.36
N ILE A 64 -10.82 6.59 -17.45
CA ILE A 64 -11.72 6.97 -16.38
C ILE A 64 -12.30 5.68 -15.80
N PRO A 65 -12.07 5.38 -14.50
CA PRO A 65 -12.60 4.18 -13.87
C PRO A 65 -14.12 4.31 -13.68
N SER A 66 -14.83 3.17 -13.71
CA SER A 66 -16.25 3.15 -13.37
C SER A 66 -16.47 3.34 -11.86
N VAL A 67 -17.69 3.71 -11.48
CA VAL A 67 -18.07 3.80 -10.06
C VAL A 67 -17.96 2.43 -9.39
N GLU A 68 -18.32 1.37 -10.09
CA GLU A 68 -18.20 -0.02 -9.65
C GLU A 68 -16.74 -0.40 -9.39
N GLU A 69 -15.83 -0.06 -10.31
CA GLU A 69 -14.39 -0.29 -10.14
C GLU A 69 -13.87 0.43 -8.89
N ILE A 70 -14.24 1.70 -8.69
CA ILE A 70 -13.82 2.48 -7.52
C ILE A 70 -14.33 1.85 -6.22
N LYS A 71 -15.58 1.37 -6.20
CA LYS A 71 -16.12 0.63 -5.04
C LYS A 71 -15.33 -0.65 -4.77
N LEU A 72 -14.93 -1.39 -5.80
CA LEU A 72 -14.10 -2.59 -5.66
C LEU A 72 -12.71 -2.25 -5.12
N LEU A 73 -12.07 -1.19 -5.64
CA LEU A 73 -10.78 -0.71 -5.16
C LEU A 73 -10.86 -0.26 -3.70
N ILE A 74 -11.92 0.45 -3.29
CA ILE A 74 -12.16 0.83 -1.90
C ILE A 74 -12.31 -0.40 -1.00
N LYS A 75 -13.14 -1.36 -1.40
CA LYS A 75 -13.34 -2.63 -0.68
C LYS A 75 -12.01 -3.38 -0.52
N ARG A 76 -11.22 -3.44 -1.59
CA ARG A 76 -9.92 -4.13 -1.57
C ARG A 76 -8.90 -3.40 -0.71
N GLY A 77 -8.77 -2.08 -0.84
CA GLY A 77 -7.86 -1.26 -0.04
C GLY A 77 -8.09 -1.43 1.46
N ARG A 78 -9.36 -1.44 1.90
CA ARG A 78 -9.72 -1.74 3.30
C ARG A 78 -9.24 -3.12 3.75
N SER A 79 -9.46 -4.14 2.92
CA SER A 79 -9.00 -5.50 3.21
C SER A 79 -7.48 -5.59 3.29
N VAL A 80 -6.76 -4.92 2.39
CA VAL A 80 -5.29 -4.89 2.38
C VAL A 80 -4.78 -4.22 3.66
N VAL A 81 -5.24 -3.00 3.97
CA VAL A 81 -4.84 -2.29 5.21
C VAL A 81 -5.12 -3.13 6.45
N SER A 82 -6.29 -3.76 6.54
CA SER A 82 -6.64 -4.62 7.69
C SER A 82 -5.75 -5.85 7.83
N ASN A 83 -5.24 -6.40 6.73
CA ASN A 83 -4.31 -7.53 6.78
C ASN A 83 -2.93 -7.09 7.28
N TYR A 84 -2.43 -5.94 6.80
CA TYR A 84 -1.13 -5.42 7.22
C TYR A 84 -1.15 -4.89 8.66
N SER A 85 -2.30 -4.43 9.18
CA SER A 85 -2.38 -3.94 10.57
C SER A 85 -2.20 -5.03 11.63
N LYS A 86 -2.53 -6.29 11.29
CA LYS A 86 -2.39 -7.43 12.21
C LYS A 86 -0.94 -7.82 12.47
N LEU A 87 -0.01 -7.47 11.57
CA LEU A 87 1.40 -7.84 11.70
C LEU A 87 2.06 -7.11 12.88
N PRO A 88 2.04 -5.76 12.98
CA PRO A 88 2.54 -5.06 14.15
C PRO A 88 1.90 -5.51 15.46
N GLU A 89 0.57 -5.73 15.50
CA GLU A 89 -0.15 -6.13 16.71
C GLU A 89 0.36 -7.47 17.26
N LYS A 90 0.56 -8.46 16.37
CA LYS A 90 1.11 -9.76 16.76
C LYS A 90 2.54 -9.62 17.28
N GLU A 91 3.36 -8.82 16.61
CA GLU A 91 4.75 -8.63 17.02
C GLU A 91 4.89 -7.88 18.34
N GLU A 92 4.00 -6.92 18.62
CA GLU A 92 3.94 -6.20 19.89
C GLU A 92 3.58 -7.13 21.06
N ALA A 93 2.63 -8.05 20.88
CA ALA A 93 2.28 -9.04 21.90
C ALA A 93 3.47 -9.97 22.23
N GLU A 94 4.20 -10.40 21.19
CA GLU A 94 5.42 -11.21 21.35
C GLU A 94 6.54 -10.41 22.04
N LEU A 95 6.71 -9.12 21.70
CA LEU A 95 7.67 -8.24 22.36
C LEU A 95 7.39 -8.10 23.86
N ASN A 96 6.14 -7.86 24.24
CA ASN A 96 5.76 -7.74 25.66
C ASN A 96 6.14 -9.00 26.44
N SER A 97 5.89 -10.18 25.87
CA SER A 97 6.28 -11.45 26.47
C SER A 97 7.81 -11.57 26.64
N LEU A 98 8.60 -11.15 25.64
CA LEU A 98 10.07 -11.16 25.72
C LEU A 98 10.60 -10.18 26.77
N VAL A 99 10.00 -9.00 26.86
CA VAL A 99 10.35 -7.97 27.86
C VAL A 99 10.06 -8.48 29.27
N ASP A 100 8.92 -9.14 29.49
CA ASP A 100 8.58 -9.73 30.79
C ASP A 100 9.56 -10.83 31.21
N ILE A 101 9.94 -11.71 30.28
CA ILE A 101 10.96 -12.75 30.51
C ILE A 101 12.29 -12.09 30.87
N LEU A 102 12.74 -11.10 30.10
CA LEU A 102 13.99 -10.38 30.34
C LEU A 102 14.00 -9.71 31.71
N ASN A 103 12.92 -9.01 32.07
CA ASN A 103 12.77 -8.36 33.38
C ASN A 103 12.83 -9.37 34.52
N ASN A 104 12.16 -10.51 34.39
CA ASN A 104 12.21 -11.58 35.39
C ASN A 104 13.61 -12.20 35.51
N ALA A 105 14.32 -12.35 34.39
CA ALA A 105 15.68 -12.89 34.37
C ALA A 105 16.68 -11.93 35.03
N GLN A 106 16.59 -10.63 34.72
CA GLN A 106 17.43 -9.59 35.31
C GLN A 106 17.21 -9.45 36.83
N ASN A 107 15.98 -9.64 37.29
CA ASN A 107 15.63 -9.63 38.71
C ASN A 107 15.91 -10.97 39.42
N GLY A 108 16.53 -11.95 38.75
CA GLY A 108 16.88 -13.25 39.32
C GLY A 108 15.67 -14.15 39.63
N LYS A 109 14.46 -13.79 39.18
CA LYS A 109 13.23 -14.56 39.40
C LYS A 109 13.17 -15.83 38.56
N ILE A 110 13.85 -15.81 37.41
CA ILE A 110 14.00 -16.96 36.51
C ILE A 110 15.47 -17.14 36.13
N LYS A 111 15.84 -18.37 35.79
CA LYS A 111 17.17 -18.73 35.30
C LYS A 111 17.08 -19.21 33.85
N ASN A 112 18.23 -19.28 33.19
CA ASN A 112 18.33 -19.83 31.85
C ASN A 112 17.74 -21.24 31.77
N PRO A 113 17.09 -21.60 30.65
CA PRO A 113 16.61 -22.96 30.44
C PRO A 113 17.74 -23.98 30.53
N ASN A 114 17.43 -25.21 30.94
CA ASN A 114 18.41 -26.31 31.00
C ASN A 114 19.07 -26.61 29.64
N SER A 115 18.39 -26.28 28.54
CA SER A 115 18.90 -26.39 27.17
C SER A 115 19.93 -25.33 26.79
N TYR A 116 20.12 -24.29 27.62
CA TYR A 116 21.06 -23.21 27.37
C TYR A 116 22.34 -23.44 28.18
N SER A 117 23.41 -23.85 27.50
CA SER A 117 24.62 -24.42 28.11
C SER A 117 25.71 -23.41 28.53
N ILE A 118 25.56 -22.13 28.22
CA ILE A 118 26.63 -21.12 28.38
C ILE A 118 26.66 -20.56 29.80
N SER A 119 25.90 -19.51 30.07
CA SER A 119 25.76 -18.90 31.40
C SER A 119 24.47 -18.10 31.46
N ASN A 120 23.93 -17.91 32.66
CA ASN A 120 22.75 -17.07 32.85
C ASN A 120 22.99 -15.62 32.37
N ARG A 121 24.22 -15.10 32.50
CA ARG A 121 24.60 -13.76 32.01
C ARG A 121 24.56 -13.69 30.49
N ALA A 122 25.12 -14.69 29.79
CA ALA A 122 25.06 -14.76 28.34
C ALA A 122 23.61 -14.86 27.83
N TRP A 123 22.79 -15.66 28.51
CA TRP A 123 21.37 -15.78 28.20
C TRP A 123 20.61 -14.44 28.32
N ILE A 124 20.87 -13.67 29.40
CA ILE A 124 20.28 -12.34 29.57
C ILE A 124 20.72 -11.40 28.44
N THR A 125 21.98 -11.44 28.02
CA THR A 125 22.48 -10.66 26.88
C THR A 125 21.77 -11.04 25.58
N ASP A 126 21.59 -12.34 25.32
CA ASP A 126 20.87 -12.82 24.12
C ASP A 126 19.40 -12.39 24.12
N MET A 127 18.75 -12.39 25.30
CA MET A 127 17.39 -11.90 25.48
C MET A 127 17.29 -10.39 25.21
N HIS A 128 18.26 -9.60 25.66
CA HIS A 128 18.36 -8.17 25.30
C HIS A 128 18.42 -7.99 23.79
N HIS A 129 19.29 -8.73 23.11
CA HIS A 129 19.38 -8.66 21.66
C HIS A 129 18.09 -9.13 20.96
N ALA A 130 17.39 -10.12 21.52
CA ALA A 130 16.10 -10.57 20.99
C ALA A 130 15.02 -9.48 21.09
N VAL A 131 14.97 -8.77 22.23
CA VAL A 131 14.08 -7.63 22.43
C VAL A 131 14.37 -6.52 21.42
N GLU A 132 15.64 -6.13 21.25
CA GLU A 132 16.02 -5.07 20.30
C GLU A 132 15.70 -5.45 18.85
N ARG A 133 16.06 -6.68 18.42
CA ARG A 133 15.68 -7.18 17.08
C ARG A 133 14.17 -7.15 16.85
N LYS A 134 13.38 -7.48 17.88
CA LYS A 134 11.92 -7.48 17.78
C LYS A 134 11.35 -6.06 17.70
N LYS A 135 11.92 -5.10 18.42
CA LYS A 135 11.56 -3.67 18.28
C LYS A 135 11.84 -3.15 16.87
N ASP A 136 12.99 -3.50 16.29
CA ASP A 136 13.33 -3.14 14.91
C ASP A 136 12.36 -3.77 13.90
N SER A 137 11.98 -5.03 14.11
CA SER A 137 10.96 -5.72 13.31
C SER A 137 9.62 -4.98 13.33
N ILE A 138 9.13 -4.63 14.53
CA ILE A 138 7.87 -3.87 14.69
C ILE A 138 7.95 -2.53 13.98
N LYS A 139 9.07 -1.82 14.11
CA LYS A 139 9.29 -0.54 13.42
C LYS A 139 9.19 -0.71 11.90
N ASN A 140 9.79 -1.76 11.35
CA ASN A 140 9.72 -2.06 9.92
C ASN A 140 8.30 -2.40 9.47
N GLU A 141 7.58 -3.23 10.22
CA GLU A 141 6.19 -3.58 9.89
C GLU A 141 5.25 -2.38 10.00
N LYS A 142 5.45 -1.50 10.98
CA LYS A 142 4.72 -0.22 11.06
C LYS A 142 5.01 0.67 9.86
N SER A 143 6.27 0.78 9.44
CA SER A 143 6.62 1.55 8.24
C SER A 143 5.97 0.98 6.98
N LYS A 144 5.91 -0.34 6.82
CA LYS A 144 5.18 -0.98 5.70
C LYS A 144 3.69 -0.65 5.75
N LEU A 145 3.06 -0.75 6.92
CA LEU A 145 1.66 -0.39 7.09
C LEU A 145 1.40 1.07 6.74
N GLU A 146 2.27 2.00 7.12
CA GLU A 146 2.16 3.41 6.75
C GLU A 146 2.17 3.58 5.22
N LYS A 147 3.08 2.91 4.50
CA LYS A 147 3.14 2.96 3.04
C LYS A 147 1.89 2.37 2.38
N ILE A 148 1.37 1.26 2.91
CA ILE A 148 0.13 0.64 2.43
C ILE A 148 -1.07 1.57 2.66
N ASN A 149 -1.12 2.27 3.79
CA ASN A 149 -2.14 3.31 3.98
C ASN A 149 -1.94 4.47 3.00
N GLY A 150 -0.70 4.92 2.77
CA GLY A 150 -0.42 5.98 1.80
C GLY A 150 -0.87 5.61 0.38
N LEU A 151 -0.72 4.34 0.01
CA LEU A 151 -1.20 3.80 -1.26
C LEU A 151 -2.73 3.85 -1.33
N TYR A 152 -3.41 3.44 -0.25
CA TYR A 152 -4.87 3.51 -0.19
C TYR A 152 -5.37 4.96 -0.28
N ASP A 153 -4.66 5.90 0.34
CA ASP A 153 -4.96 7.34 0.31
C ASP A 153 -4.84 7.94 -1.09
N LEU A 154 -4.09 7.32 -2.03
CA LEU A 154 -4.04 7.78 -3.42
C LEU A 154 -5.43 7.78 -4.08
N LEU A 155 -6.31 6.84 -3.71
CA LEU A 155 -7.69 6.80 -4.21
C LEU A 155 -8.48 8.04 -3.83
N TYR A 156 -8.13 8.70 -2.71
CA TYR A 156 -8.77 9.96 -2.33
C TYR A 156 -8.56 11.03 -3.41
N THR A 157 -7.32 11.17 -3.89
CA THR A 157 -6.96 12.12 -4.96
C THR A 157 -7.68 11.76 -6.26
N VAL A 158 -7.78 10.47 -6.57
CA VAL A 158 -8.49 9.98 -7.76
C VAL A 158 -9.98 10.35 -7.69
N ILE A 159 -10.64 10.12 -6.56
CA ILE A 159 -12.07 10.43 -6.40
C ILE A 159 -12.31 11.95 -6.39
N GLU A 160 -11.42 12.73 -5.77
CA GLU A 160 -11.48 14.21 -5.85
C GLU A 160 -11.39 14.69 -7.30
N TRP A 161 -10.48 14.11 -8.09
CA TRP A 161 -10.38 14.39 -9.51
C TRP A 161 -11.69 14.05 -10.25
N LEU A 162 -12.24 12.84 -10.07
CA LEU A 162 -13.47 12.42 -10.73
C LEU A 162 -14.67 13.31 -10.38
N LEU A 163 -14.76 13.74 -9.12
CA LEU A 163 -15.77 14.72 -8.68
C LEU A 163 -15.56 16.09 -9.34
N SER A 164 -14.32 16.54 -9.50
CA SER A 164 -14.00 17.82 -10.15
C SER A 164 -14.38 17.84 -11.64
N GLU A 165 -14.30 16.69 -12.29
CA GLU A 165 -14.68 16.50 -13.70
C GLU A 165 -16.19 16.27 -13.89
N LYS A 166 -16.95 16.21 -12.79
CA LYS A 166 -18.40 15.93 -12.78
C LYS A 166 -18.74 14.58 -13.41
N GLU A 167 -17.87 13.59 -13.20
CA GLU A 167 -18.10 12.24 -13.71
C GLU A 167 -19.36 11.62 -13.10
N THR A 168 -20.14 10.93 -13.94
CA THR A 168 -21.48 10.47 -13.57
C THR A 168 -21.40 9.37 -12.51
N GLY A 169 -22.23 9.49 -11.46
CA GLY A 169 -22.36 8.48 -10.41
C GLY A 169 -21.32 8.58 -9.28
N PHE A 170 -20.33 9.47 -9.38
CA PHE A 170 -19.43 9.78 -8.27
C PHE A 170 -20.07 10.77 -7.30
N ARG A 171 -20.00 10.46 -6.00
CA ARG A 171 -20.54 11.31 -4.93
C ARG A 171 -19.55 11.44 -3.77
N LYS A 172 -19.67 12.52 -3.00
CA LYS A 172 -18.73 12.87 -1.92
C LYS A 172 -18.67 11.81 -0.82
N GLU A 173 -19.73 11.03 -0.62
CA GLU A 173 -19.82 9.95 0.35
C GLU A 173 -18.76 8.85 0.09
N LEU A 174 -18.27 8.71 -1.15
CA LEU A 174 -17.17 7.79 -1.45
C LEU A 174 -15.86 8.22 -0.76
N LEU A 175 -15.62 9.52 -0.59
CA LEU A 175 -14.43 10.03 0.11
C LEU A 175 -14.47 9.72 1.60
N GLU A 176 -15.65 9.66 2.20
CA GLU A 176 -15.84 9.33 3.63
C GLU A 176 -15.44 7.88 3.94
N THR A 177 -15.37 7.03 2.91
CA THR A 177 -15.00 5.62 3.05
C THR A 177 -13.50 5.38 3.17
N ILE A 178 -12.67 6.38 2.84
CA ILE A 178 -11.21 6.30 2.81
C ILE A 178 -10.64 7.06 4.02
N PRO A 179 -9.81 6.42 4.86
CA PRO A 179 -9.20 7.07 6.01
C PRO A 179 -8.30 8.22 5.54
N ARG A 180 -8.56 9.45 5.98
CA ARG A 180 -7.78 10.61 5.54
C ARG A 180 -6.56 10.80 6.42
N LYS A 181 -5.39 10.31 6.00
CA LYS A 181 -4.14 10.50 6.75
C LYS A 181 -2.99 10.94 5.85
N THR A 182 -2.96 12.25 5.59
CA THR A 182 -1.93 12.96 4.80
C THR A 182 -0.48 12.60 5.16
N GLY A 183 -0.20 12.24 6.42
CA GLY A 183 1.12 11.75 6.85
C GLY A 183 1.58 10.48 6.12
N TYR A 184 0.67 9.55 5.85
CA TYR A 184 0.98 8.28 5.18
C TYR A 184 1.24 8.46 3.69
N LEU A 185 0.43 9.30 3.04
CA LEU A 185 0.64 9.66 1.64
C LEU A 185 1.99 10.34 1.43
N ASN A 186 2.36 11.29 2.30
CA ASN A 186 3.66 11.96 2.22
C ASN A 186 4.82 10.98 2.42
N ALA A 187 4.71 10.04 3.36
CA ALA A 187 5.71 9.00 3.57
C ALA A 187 5.90 8.15 2.29
N LEU A 188 4.81 7.70 1.67
CA LEU A 188 4.87 6.96 0.41
C LEU A 188 5.50 7.79 -0.72
N LEU A 189 5.03 9.02 -0.93
CA LEU A 189 5.50 9.87 -2.03
C LEU A 189 6.98 10.26 -1.89
N SER A 190 7.50 10.37 -0.67
CA SER A 190 8.92 10.69 -0.44
C SER A 190 9.88 9.62 -0.95
N GLU A 191 9.42 8.37 -1.09
CA GLU A 191 10.22 7.25 -1.62
C GLU A 191 9.96 6.96 -3.10
N MET A 192 8.91 7.56 -3.67
CA MET A 192 8.55 7.38 -5.09
C MET A 192 9.23 8.40 -6.01
N ASN A 193 9.83 9.46 -5.46
CA ASN A 193 10.56 10.51 -6.18
C ASN A 193 12.06 10.33 -6.04
#